data_AF-A0A495R3C9-F1
#
_entry.id   AF-A0A495R3C9-F1
#
_cell.length_a   1.000
_cell.length_b   1.000
_cell.length_c   1.000
_cell.angle_alpha   90.00
_cell.angle_beta   90.00
_cell.angle_gamma   90.00
#
_symmetry.space_group_name_H-M   'P 1'
#
loop_
_entity.id
_entity.type
_entity.pdbx_description
1 polymer ?
#
loop_
_entity_poly.entity_id
_entity_poly.type
_entity_poly.pdbx_seq_one_letter_code
_entity_poly.pdbx_strand_id
1 'polypeptide(L)'
;MGDEEDIEDEAVSVSMEISGNYDEVMSKLATEDEGSTSLVSLLDDLEQLLDTVVRMDGGTRSAIAQQLPQDMTVSFDAQAVVDTLQVLERYDLVVLEGNTWKPGPKLTTEE
;
A
#
# COMPACT_ATOMS: atom_id res chain seq x y z
N MET A 1 -50.37 -22.88 -12.34
CA MET A 1 -49.92 -21.47 -12.44
C MET A 1 -49.73 -21.02 -11.02
N GLY A 2 -48.47 -20.91 -10.60
CA GLY A 2 -48.10 -20.42 -9.27
C GLY A 2 -47.76 -18.95 -9.41
N ASP A 3 -48.41 -18.13 -8.59
CA ASP A 3 -47.99 -16.77 -8.28
C ASP A 3 -47.13 -16.90 -7.01
N GLU A 4 -45.82 -16.78 -7.17
CA GLU A 4 -44.86 -16.72 -6.08
C GLU A 4 -44.38 -15.27 -6.02
N GLU A 5 -44.86 -14.55 -5.01
CA GLU A 5 -44.34 -13.26 -4.58
C GLU A 5 -42.89 -13.47 -4.08
N ASP A 6 -41.90 -12.72 -4.58
CA ASP A 6 -40.64 -12.54 -3.84
C ASP A 6 -39.94 -11.22 -4.21
N ILE A 7 -40.24 -10.21 -3.38
CA ILE A 7 -39.35 -9.16 -2.83
C ILE A 7 -38.51 -8.36 -3.85
N GLU A 8 -39.10 -7.29 -4.37
CA GLU A 8 -38.33 -6.16 -4.89
C GLU A 8 -37.55 -5.57 -3.71
N ASP A 9 -36.21 -5.65 -3.78
CA ASP A 9 -35.26 -5.01 -2.89
C ASP A 9 -35.54 -3.50 -2.91
N GLU A 10 -36.41 -3.03 -2.01
CA GLU A 10 -36.80 -1.63 -1.90
C GLU A 10 -35.57 -0.86 -1.41
N ALA A 11 -34.74 -0.43 -2.37
CA ALA A 11 -33.58 0.40 -2.13
C ALA A 11 -34.06 1.75 -1.56
N VAL A 12 -34.14 1.81 -0.23
CA VAL A 12 -34.52 3.01 0.52
C VAL A 12 -33.49 4.09 0.25
N SER A 13 -33.79 4.95 -0.72
CA SER A 13 -32.94 6.07 -1.11
C SER A 13 -33.24 7.25 -0.18
N VAL A 14 -32.47 7.37 0.90
CA VAL A 14 -32.57 8.52 1.80
C VAL A 14 -31.85 9.71 1.17
N SER A 15 -32.62 10.68 0.68
CA SER A 15 -32.09 11.96 0.24
C SER A 15 -31.89 12.85 1.47
N MET A 16 -30.63 13.04 1.90
CA MET A 16 -30.28 14.01 2.96
C MET A 16 -29.72 15.27 2.33
N GLU A 17 -30.38 16.40 2.58
CA GLU A 17 -29.89 17.72 2.18
C GLU A 17 -28.93 18.25 3.25
N ILE A 18 -27.64 18.36 2.90
CA ILE A 18 -26.62 18.95 3.78
C ILE A 18 -26.58 20.46 3.50
N SER A 19 -26.98 21.26 4.50
CA SER A 19 -26.93 22.72 4.44
C SER A 19 -25.84 23.26 5.37
N GLY A 20 -25.03 24.19 4.89
CA GLY A 20 -23.94 24.80 5.64
C GLY A 20 -23.03 25.64 4.73
N ASN A 21 -22.00 26.29 5.30
CA ASN A 21 -20.97 26.91 4.47
C ASN A 21 -20.25 25.84 3.66
N TYR A 22 -19.71 26.22 2.50
CA TYR A 22 -19.01 25.30 1.60
C TYR A 22 -17.96 24.44 2.33
N ASP A 23 -17.17 25.04 3.22
CA ASP A 23 -16.18 24.35 4.06
C ASP A 23 -16.81 23.30 4.99
N GLU A 24 -17.95 23.61 5.63
CA GLU A 24 -18.65 22.69 6.53
C GLU A 24 -19.32 21.54 5.77
N VAL A 25 -19.83 21.81 4.57
CA VAL A 25 -20.43 20.80 3.70
C VAL A 25 -19.34 19.88 3.15
N MET A 26 -18.21 20.43 2.70
CA MET A 26 -17.06 19.65 2.24
C MET A 26 -16.42 18.84 3.36
N SER A 27 -16.33 19.37 4.58
CA SER A 27 -15.80 18.61 5.73
C SER A 27 -16.69 17.45 6.15
N LYS A 28 -18.01 17.49 5.87
CA LYS A 28 -18.95 16.38 6.15
C LYS A 28 -19.07 15.39 4.99
N LEU A 29 -18.84 15.84 3.75
CA LEU A 29 -18.79 15.01 2.53
C LEU A 29 -17.44 14.35 2.32
N ALA A 30 -16.38 14.96 2.85
CA ALA A 30 -15.10 14.29 3.03
C ALA A 30 -15.35 13.15 4.00
N THR A 31 -15.65 11.97 3.45
CA THR A 31 -15.49 10.71 4.17
C THR A 31 -14.13 10.79 4.83
N GLU A 32 -14.13 10.82 6.16
CA GLU A 32 -12.93 10.61 6.93
C GLU A 32 -12.39 9.28 6.44
N ASP A 33 -11.34 9.34 5.64
CA ASP A 33 -10.70 8.20 5.03
C ASP A 33 -9.89 7.50 6.14
N GLU A 34 -10.61 7.03 7.15
CA GLU A 34 -10.06 6.33 8.33
C GLU A 34 -9.46 4.98 7.90
N GLY A 35 -9.89 4.42 6.76
CA GLY A 35 -9.24 3.28 6.11
C GLY A 35 -7.88 3.63 5.49
N SER A 36 -7.75 4.87 5.02
CA SER A 36 -6.58 5.52 4.43
C SER A 36 -5.36 5.54 5.33
N THR A 37 -5.59 6.11 6.51
CA THR A 37 -4.55 6.51 7.45
C THR A 37 -3.78 5.32 8.03
N SER A 38 -4.45 4.18 8.20
CA SER A 38 -3.85 2.97 8.80
C SER A 38 -2.75 2.35 7.95
N LEU A 39 -2.82 2.49 6.62
CA LEU A 39 -1.83 1.92 5.68
C LEU A 39 -0.71 2.88 5.31
N VAL A 40 -0.82 4.17 5.63
CA VAL A 40 0.19 5.18 5.26
C VAL A 40 1.58 4.80 5.78
N SER A 41 1.68 4.42 7.05
CA SER A 41 2.95 3.99 7.65
C SER A 41 3.54 2.74 7.01
N LEU A 42 2.69 1.79 6.60
CA LEU A 42 3.14 0.58 5.90
C LEU A 42 3.69 0.94 4.51
N LEU A 43 2.99 1.82 3.78
CA LEU A 43 3.43 2.25 2.45
C LEU A 43 4.74 3.03 2.52
N ASP A 44 4.89 3.90 3.52
CA ASP A 44 6.12 4.65 3.77
C ASP A 44 7.30 3.70 4.07
N ASP A 45 7.09 2.70 4.93
CA ASP A 45 8.10 1.68 5.23
C ASP A 45 8.48 0.87 3.97
N LEU A 46 7.50 0.49 3.13
CA LEU A 46 7.76 -0.22 1.87
C LEU A 46 8.55 0.64 0.88
N GLU A 47 8.23 1.94 0.79
CA GLU A 47 8.93 2.89 -0.05
C GLU A 47 10.38 3.08 0.41
N GLN A 48 10.63 3.25 1.71
CA GLN A 48 11.97 3.36 2.27
C GLN A 48 12.81 2.09 2.04
N LEU A 49 12.20 0.90 2.15
CA LEU A 49 12.85 -0.36 1.86
C LEU A 49 13.22 -0.45 0.38
N LEU A 50 12.31 -0.06 -0.52
CA LEU A 50 12.56 -0.08 -1.96
C LEU A 50 13.63 0.93 -2.37
N ASP A 51 13.58 2.16 -1.86
CA ASP A 51 14.61 3.19 -2.06
C ASP A 51 15.99 2.66 -1.62
N THR A 52 16.04 1.98 -0.48
CA THR A 52 17.29 1.38 0.00
C THR A 52 17.84 0.36 -0.98
N VAL A 53 17.00 -0.52 -1.54
CA VAL A 53 17.43 -1.49 -2.57
C VAL A 53 17.93 -0.80 -3.83
N VAL A 54 17.23 0.24 -4.29
CA VAL A 54 17.60 1.02 -5.48
C VAL A 54 18.92 1.76 -5.27
N ARG A 55 19.06 2.48 -4.15
CA ARG A 55 20.27 3.22 -3.77
C ARG A 55 21.50 2.32 -3.65
N MET A 56 21.31 1.08 -3.22
CA MET A 56 22.38 0.10 -3.09
C MET A 56 22.76 -0.58 -4.42
N ASP A 57 22.01 -0.36 -5.51
CA ASP A 57 22.08 -1.16 -6.75
C ASP A 57 21.86 -2.66 -6.49
N GLY A 58 21.07 -2.96 -5.45
CA GLY A 58 20.83 -4.30 -4.96
C GLY A 58 21.82 -4.80 -3.89
N GLY A 59 21.38 -5.80 -3.14
CA GLY A 59 22.13 -6.35 -2.01
C GLY A 59 21.58 -7.65 -1.48
N THR A 60 22.36 -8.33 -0.65
CA THR A 60 21.86 -9.49 0.11
C THR A 60 20.88 -9.02 1.18
N ARG A 61 19.97 -9.90 1.63
CA ARG A 61 19.00 -9.60 2.71
C ARG A 61 19.63 -8.94 3.94
N SER A 62 20.82 -9.40 4.34
CA SER A 62 21.51 -8.90 5.52
C SER A 62 22.15 -7.54 5.28
N ALA A 63 22.60 -7.26 4.05
CA ALA A 63 23.13 -5.95 3.68
C ALA A 63 22.00 -4.92 3.62
N ILE A 64 20.85 -5.28 3.05
CA ILE A 64 19.66 -4.41 2.98
C ILE A 64 19.18 -4.08 4.39
N ALA A 65 18.97 -5.09 5.26
CA ALA A 65 18.52 -4.88 6.64
C ALA A 65 19.44 -3.95 7.46
N GLN A 66 20.75 -3.94 7.17
CA GLN A 66 21.72 -3.06 7.84
C GLN A 66 21.69 -1.61 7.34
N GLN A 67 21.16 -1.38 6.15
CA GLN A 67 21.13 -0.07 5.49
C GLN A 67 19.76 0.61 5.56
N LEU A 68 18.78 -0.07 6.17
CA LEU A 68 17.45 0.50 6.38
C LEU A 68 17.51 1.67 7.37
N PRO A 69 16.73 2.74 7.14
CA PRO A 69 16.63 3.86 8.06
C PRO A 69 16.12 3.43 9.45
N GLN A 70 16.58 4.12 10.49
CA GLN A 70 16.11 3.86 11.87
C GLN A 70 14.74 4.50 12.16
N ASP A 71 14.23 5.34 11.26
CA ASP A 71 12.98 6.09 11.42
C ASP A 71 11.76 5.34 10.88
N MET A 72 11.94 4.11 10.38
CA MET A 72 10.83 3.26 9.92
C MET A 72 9.86 2.95 11.07
N THR A 73 8.59 2.83 10.74
CA THR A 73 7.53 2.53 11.72
C THR A 73 7.73 1.14 12.32
N VAL A 74 8.22 0.19 11.52
CA VAL A 74 8.55 -1.16 11.95
C VAL A 74 10.03 -1.47 11.74
N SER A 75 10.65 -2.08 12.75
CA SER A 75 11.99 -2.63 12.63
C SER A 75 12.00 -3.90 11.77
N PHE A 76 12.63 -3.82 10.61
CA PHE A 76 12.84 -4.95 9.73
C PHE A 76 14.06 -5.77 10.14
N ASP A 77 13.85 -7.01 10.57
CA ASP A 77 14.93 -7.99 10.68
C ASP A 77 15.20 -8.67 9.32
N ALA A 78 16.27 -9.47 9.24
CA ALA A 78 16.67 -10.09 7.98
C ALA A 78 15.61 -11.04 7.38
N GLN A 79 14.72 -11.63 8.19
CA GLN A 79 13.62 -12.45 7.69
C GLN A 79 12.47 -11.59 7.18
N ALA A 80 12.04 -10.57 7.94
CA ALA A 80 11.01 -9.63 7.51
C ALA A 80 11.38 -8.93 6.18
N VAL A 81 12.66 -8.58 5.98
CA VAL A 81 13.14 -8.03 4.71
C VAL A 81 12.91 -9.01 3.55
N VAL A 82 13.20 -10.30 3.75
CA VAL A 82 12.99 -11.31 2.71
C VAL A 82 11.51 -11.47 2.39
N ASP A 83 10.66 -11.56 3.40
CA ASP A 83 9.23 -11.77 3.22
C ASP A 83 8.61 -10.58 2.45
N THR A 84 9.02 -9.35 2.78
CA THR A 84 8.58 -8.15 2.05
C THR A 84 9.14 -8.09 0.64
N LEU A 85 10.43 -8.39 0.43
CA LEU A 85 11.03 -8.40 -0.91
C LEU A 85 10.39 -9.46 -1.81
N GLN A 86 9.97 -10.61 -1.28
CA GLN A 86 9.21 -11.61 -2.02
C GLN A 86 7.86 -11.06 -2.48
N VAL A 87 7.16 -10.26 -1.67
CA VAL A 87 5.93 -9.59 -2.11
C VAL A 87 6.24 -8.60 -3.22
N LEU A 88 7.27 -7.77 -3.07
CA LEU A 88 7.67 -6.77 -4.06
C LEU A 88 8.13 -7.38 -5.39
N GLU A 89 8.74 -8.56 -5.36
CA GLU A 89 9.11 -9.34 -6.54
C GLU A 89 7.87 -9.69 -7.40
N ARG A 90 6.75 -10.02 -6.75
CA ARG A 90 5.49 -10.35 -7.45
C ARG A 90 4.91 -9.18 -8.22
N TYR A 91 5.34 -7.96 -7.91
CA TYR A 91 4.95 -6.73 -8.60
C TYR A 91 6.02 -6.25 -9.60
N ASP A 92 7.09 -7.01 -9.81
CA ASP A 92 8.25 -6.66 -10.64
C ASP A 92 9.01 -5.41 -10.14
N LEU A 93 8.92 -5.11 -8.85
CA LEU A 93 9.62 -3.99 -8.20
C LEU A 93 11.03 -4.38 -7.77
N VAL A 94 11.27 -5.67 -7.49
CA VAL A 94 12.59 -6.23 -7.22
C VAL A 94 12.74 -7.57 -7.92
N VAL A 95 13.97 -8.05 -8.08
CA VAL A 95 14.27 -9.38 -8.61
C VAL A 95 15.34 -10.06 -7.76
N LEU A 96 15.19 -11.35 -7.52
CA LEU A 96 16.21 -12.15 -6.83
C LEU A 96 17.14 -12.82 -7.85
N GLU A 97 18.40 -12.36 -7.90
CA GLU A 97 19.45 -13.00 -8.68
C GLU A 97 20.40 -13.75 -7.75
N GLY A 98 20.19 -15.07 -7.63
CA GLY A 98 20.93 -15.93 -6.72
C GLY A 98 20.60 -15.63 -5.25
N ASN A 99 21.43 -14.83 -4.59
CA ASN A 99 21.24 -14.38 -3.21
C ASN A 99 21.17 -12.84 -3.06
N THR A 100 21.13 -12.13 -4.20
CA THR A 100 21.16 -10.67 -4.26
C THR A 100 19.82 -10.19 -4.79
N TRP A 101 19.16 -9.33 -4.02
CA TRP A 101 17.95 -8.63 -4.43
C TRP A 101 18.35 -7.39 -5.19
N LYS A 102 17.82 -7.21 -6.40
CA LYS A 102 18.09 -6.05 -7.25
C LYS A 102 16.81 -5.29 -7.56
N PRO A 103 16.91 -4.02 -7.98
CA PRO A 103 15.79 -3.29 -8.55
C PRO A 103 15.17 -4.07 -9.71
N GLY A 104 13.85 -4.15 -9.71
CA GLY A 104 13.08 -4.82 -10.75
C GLY A 104 12.91 -3.94 -11.99
N PRO A 105 12.42 -4.53 -13.09
CA PRO A 105 12.30 -3.84 -14.37
C PRO A 105 11.38 -2.60 -14.33
N LYS A 106 10.42 -2.55 -13.41
CA LYS A 106 9.56 -1.38 -13.24
C LYS A 106 10.26 -0.17 -12.63
N LEU A 107 11.42 -0.37 -12.00
CA LEU A 107 12.24 0.70 -11.44
C LEU A 107 13.40 1.09 -12.35
N THR A 108 13.80 0.21 -13.27
CA THR A 108 14.90 0.43 -14.21
C THR A 108 14.43 0.77 -15.61
N THR A 109 13.14 1.06 -15.82
CA THR A 109 12.64 1.57 -17.11
C THR A 109 13.11 3.01 -17.26
N GLU A 110 14.34 3.19 -17.72
CA GLU A 110 14.75 4.37 -18.47
C GLU A 110 13.86 4.44 -19.73
N GLU A 111 13.12 5.54 -19.91
CA GLU A 111 12.50 5.92 -21.20
C GLU A 111 13.57 6.21 -22.26
#